data_AF-B8CAB6-F1
#
_entry.id   AF-B8CAB6-F1
#
_cell.length_a   1.000
_cell.length_b   1.000
_cell.length_c   1.000
_cell.angle_alpha   90.00
_cell.angle_beta   90.00
_cell.angle_gamma   90.00
#
_symmetry.space_group_name_H-M   'P 1'
#
loop_
_entity.id
_entity.type
_entity.pdbx_description
1 polymer ?
#
loop_
_entity_poly.entity_id
_entity_poly.type
_entity_poly.pdbx_seq_one_letter_code
_entity_poly.pdbx_strand_id
1 'polypeptide(L)'
;MFSRVSSFVIISPSTSYSATWTHDEQQIRQSSHHNRRQIALAAKKDEEEDKFSFQQRIESVKTGVVGLLAGGIVSTPFIALHDIPAYGAASWEFDTDMGSLQAALFAIVYRYCVREEDDNDMLNMGVIGAFVVVRTLSRVRVPSYCTAAPLDCGDPLRYFDWDMIEQLALNGLESVALFGGAAAAMEFAYSEKWIGKFPN
;
A
#
# COMPACT_ATOMS: atom_id res chain seq x y z
N MET A 1 32.20 -54.09 70.40
CA MET A 1 33.25 -54.46 69.43
C MET A 1 34.05 -53.20 69.14
N PHE A 2 35.35 -53.23 69.47
CA PHE A 2 36.27 -52.10 69.52
C PHE A 2 36.84 -51.75 68.13
N SER A 3 37.02 -50.44 67.88
CA SER A 3 38.23 -49.75 67.35
C SER A 3 38.87 -50.09 65.99
N ARG A 4 39.03 -49.05 65.15
CA ARG A 4 40.26 -48.53 64.48
C ARG A 4 39.85 -47.43 63.47
N VAL A 5 40.14 -46.12 63.66
CA VAL A 5 41.40 -45.34 63.55
C VAL A 5 41.89 -45.11 62.11
N SER A 6 42.24 -43.83 61.84
CA SER A 6 43.04 -43.25 60.73
C SER A 6 42.33 -43.05 59.38
N SER A 7 42.41 -41.91 58.69
CA SER A 7 43.46 -40.89 58.67
C SER A 7 42.92 -39.48 58.41
N PHE A 8 43.52 -38.54 59.14
CA PHE A 8 43.47 -37.10 58.95
C PHE A 8 44.37 -36.74 57.76
N VAL A 9 43.83 -36.12 56.70
CA VAL A 9 44.64 -35.46 55.67
C VAL A 9 44.35 -33.97 55.75
N ILE A 10 45.36 -33.25 56.23
CA ILE A 10 45.45 -31.80 56.24
C ILE A 10 45.69 -31.37 54.79
N ILE A 11 44.70 -30.73 54.16
CA ILE A 11 44.94 -29.92 52.97
C ILE A 11 45.06 -28.48 53.44
N SER A 12 46.31 -28.02 53.46
CA SER A 12 46.70 -26.63 53.73
C SER A 12 46.06 -25.67 52.71
N PRO A 13 45.59 -24.48 53.12
CA PRO A 13 45.12 -23.46 52.19
C PRO A 13 46.33 -22.72 51.62
N SER A 14 46.84 -23.19 50.48
CA SER A 14 47.75 -22.39 49.67
C SER A 14 46.95 -21.35 48.88
N THR A 15 46.91 -20.14 49.44
CA THR A 15 47.10 -18.87 48.76
C THR A 15 47.11 -18.92 47.22
N SER A 16 46.08 -18.36 46.58
CA SER A 16 46.13 -17.61 45.30
C SER A 16 44.72 -17.17 44.89
N TYR A 17 44.16 -16.18 45.60
CA TYR A 17 42.96 -15.44 45.17
C TYR A 17 43.36 -13.98 44.95
N SER A 18 44.05 -13.68 43.85
CA SER A 18 44.37 -12.28 43.50
C SER A 18 44.81 -12.10 42.04
N ALA A 19 44.17 -12.77 41.08
CA ALA A 19 44.47 -12.56 39.65
C ALA A 19 43.30 -12.76 38.67
N THR A 20 42.10 -13.17 39.12
CA THR A 20 40.94 -13.39 38.23
C THR A 20 40.00 -12.19 38.11
N TRP A 21 39.99 -11.29 39.11
CA TRP A 21 39.08 -10.13 39.14
C TRP A 21 39.27 -9.13 37.99
N THR A 22 40.47 -9.04 37.41
CA THR A 22 40.74 -8.06 36.33
C THR A 22 40.22 -8.50 34.97
N HIS A 23 40.11 -9.81 34.69
CA HIS A 23 39.63 -10.31 33.41
C HIS A 23 38.10 -10.26 33.30
N ASP A 24 37.40 -10.63 34.37
CA ASP A 24 35.93 -10.59 34.41
C ASP A 24 35.39 -9.15 34.35
N GLU A 25 36.04 -8.21 35.05
CA GLU A 25 35.67 -6.78 34.98
C GLU A 25 35.90 -6.19 33.58
N GLN A 26 36.95 -6.62 32.88
CA GLN A 26 37.20 -6.17 31.50
C GLN A 26 36.14 -6.73 30.54
N GLN A 27 35.72 -7.98 30.71
CA GLN A 27 34.70 -8.60 29.87
C GLN A 27 33.31 -7.97 30.10
N ILE A 28 32.96 -7.64 31.35
CA ILE A 28 31.71 -6.93 31.70
C ILE A 28 31.71 -5.50 31.13
N ARG A 29 32.85 -4.80 31.15
CA ARG A 29 32.96 -3.48 30.53
C ARG A 29 32.80 -3.55 29.01
N GLN A 30 33.43 -4.52 28.34
CA GLN A 30 33.30 -4.71 26.90
C GLN A 30 31.86 -5.07 26.49
N SER A 31 31.19 -5.96 27.23
CA SER A 31 29.78 -6.30 26.96
C SER A 31 28.86 -5.11 27.19
N SER A 32 29.10 -4.30 28.22
CA SER A 32 28.36 -3.05 28.48
C SER A 32 28.52 -2.04 27.34
N HIS A 33 29.73 -1.86 26.83
CA HIS A 33 29.98 -0.98 25.67
C HIS A 33 29.31 -1.50 24.40
N HIS A 34 29.29 -2.82 24.18
CA HIS A 34 28.61 -3.41 23.05
C HIS A 34 27.09 -3.22 23.15
N ASN A 35 26.51 -3.44 24.32
CA ASN A 35 25.07 -3.28 24.56
C ASN A 35 24.63 -1.83 24.40
N ARG A 36 25.41 -0.86 24.92
CA ARG A 36 25.14 0.58 24.72
C ARG A 36 25.18 0.99 23.26
N ARG A 37 26.08 0.41 22.46
CA ARG A 37 26.14 0.66 21.01
C ARG A 37 24.91 0.09 20.30
N GLN A 38 24.49 -1.13 20.64
CA GLN A 38 23.29 -1.71 20.05
C GLN A 38 22.02 -0.91 20.41
N ILE A 39 21.89 -0.45 21.66
CA ILE A 39 20.75 0.40 22.07
C ILE A 39 20.77 1.75 21.35
N ALA A 40 21.95 2.36 21.16
CA ALA A 40 22.06 3.61 20.43
C ALA A 40 21.78 3.45 18.91
N LEU A 41 22.14 2.30 18.34
CA LEU A 41 21.80 1.96 16.94
C LEU A 41 20.31 1.68 16.79
N ALA A 42 19.70 0.95 17.73
CA ALA A 42 18.26 0.70 17.75
C ALA A 42 17.48 2.02 17.90
N ALA A 43 17.85 2.87 18.86
CA ALA A 43 17.21 4.18 19.06
C ALA A 43 17.34 5.09 17.82
N LYS A 44 18.50 5.09 17.15
CA LYS A 44 18.66 5.82 15.88
C LYS A 44 17.80 5.25 14.77
N LYS A 45 17.68 3.91 14.69
CA LYS A 45 16.83 3.25 13.72
C LYS A 45 15.35 3.59 13.95
N ASP A 46 14.90 3.60 15.19
CA ASP A 46 13.52 3.96 15.55
C ASP A 46 13.21 5.43 15.20
N GLU A 47 14.15 6.34 15.43
CA GLU A 47 14.01 7.78 15.09
C GLU A 47 13.99 8.01 13.58
N GLU A 48 14.79 7.25 12.81
CA GLU A 48 14.73 7.25 11.35
C GLU A 48 13.42 6.64 10.84
N GLU A 49 12.98 5.47 11.34
CA GLU A 49 11.71 4.82 10.96
C GLU A 49 10.50 5.72 11.21
N ASP A 50 10.44 6.46 12.33
CA ASP A 50 9.32 7.34 12.63
C ASP A 50 9.27 8.56 11.69
N LYS A 51 10.44 9.12 11.34
CA LYS A 51 10.55 10.21 10.36
C LYS A 51 10.20 9.75 8.94
N PHE A 52 10.60 8.53 8.56
CA PHE A 52 10.19 7.91 7.31
C PHE A 52 8.67 7.64 7.31
N SER A 53 8.06 7.25 8.44
CA SER A 53 6.60 7.05 8.54
C SER A 53 5.81 8.34 8.30
N PHE A 54 6.16 9.45 8.96
CA PHE A 54 5.43 10.71 8.78
C PHE A 54 5.61 11.30 7.38
N GLN A 55 6.84 11.27 6.84
CA GLN A 55 7.10 11.74 5.47
C GLN A 55 6.34 10.88 4.44
N GLN A 56 6.34 9.56 4.60
CA GLN A 56 5.60 8.64 3.74
C GLN A 56 4.09 8.87 3.78
N ARG A 57 3.53 9.25 4.94
CA ARG A 57 2.11 9.62 5.09
C ARG A 57 1.80 10.91 4.34
N ILE A 58 2.64 11.94 4.47
CA ILE A 58 2.46 13.22 3.77
C ILE A 58 2.54 13.01 2.26
N GLU A 59 3.48 12.21 1.79
CA GLU A 59 3.60 11.87 0.37
C GLU A 59 2.39 11.10 -0.14
N SER A 60 1.84 10.18 0.66
CA SER A 60 0.59 9.48 0.34
C SER A 60 -0.62 10.42 0.25
N VAL A 61 -0.71 11.44 1.12
CA VAL A 61 -1.76 12.45 1.01
C VAL A 61 -1.60 13.28 -0.28
N LYS A 62 -0.37 13.67 -0.63
CA LYS A 62 -0.10 14.38 -1.88
C LYS A 62 -0.49 13.56 -3.10
N THR A 63 -0.21 12.26 -3.10
CA THR A 63 -0.60 11.37 -4.21
C THR A 63 -2.12 11.28 -4.33
N GLY A 64 -2.81 11.17 -3.19
CA GLY A 64 -4.27 11.21 -3.16
C GLY A 64 -4.83 12.50 -3.75
N VAL A 65 -4.27 13.67 -3.42
CA VAL A 65 -4.71 14.97 -3.98
C VAL A 65 -4.44 15.07 -5.48
N VAL A 66 -3.26 14.63 -5.95
CA VAL A 66 -2.93 14.61 -7.39
C VAL A 66 -3.88 13.66 -8.14
N GLY A 67 -4.11 12.46 -7.62
CA GLY A 67 -5.06 11.51 -8.18
C GLY A 67 -6.48 12.06 -8.23
N LEU A 68 -6.93 12.70 -7.15
CA LEU A 68 -8.26 13.32 -7.06
C LEU A 68 -8.47 14.35 -8.18
N LEU A 69 -7.54 15.30 -8.30
CA LEU A 69 -7.65 16.40 -9.25
C LEU A 69 -7.48 15.91 -10.69
N ALA A 70 -6.46 15.07 -10.94
CA ALA A 70 -6.20 14.56 -12.28
C ALA A 70 -7.34 13.66 -12.77
N GLY A 71 -7.78 12.70 -11.95
CA GLY A 71 -8.89 11.82 -12.28
C GLY A 71 -10.19 12.58 -12.49
N GLY A 72 -10.51 13.51 -11.59
CA GLY A 72 -11.71 14.36 -11.71
C GLY A 72 -11.70 15.20 -12.98
N ILE A 73 -10.63 15.96 -13.26
CA ILE A 73 -10.54 16.81 -14.45
C ILE A 73 -10.64 16.00 -15.73
N VAL A 74 -9.94 14.85 -15.80
CA VAL A 74 -9.93 14.01 -16.99
C VAL A 74 -11.28 13.32 -17.21
N SER A 75 -11.96 12.85 -16.16
CA SER A 75 -13.22 12.12 -16.29
C SER A 75 -14.44 13.03 -16.47
N THR A 76 -14.42 14.24 -15.90
CA THR A 76 -15.55 15.18 -15.93
C THR A 76 -16.21 15.35 -17.31
N PRO A 77 -15.46 15.57 -18.43
CA PRO A 77 -16.09 15.72 -19.75
C PRO A 77 -16.76 14.44 -20.25
N PHE A 78 -16.21 13.25 -19.93
CA PHE A 78 -16.80 11.98 -20.34
C PHE A 78 -18.10 11.69 -19.56
N ILE A 79 -18.08 11.94 -18.25
CA ILE A 79 -19.26 11.80 -17.38
C ILE A 79 -20.34 12.80 -17.81
N ALA A 80 -19.96 14.05 -18.11
CA ALA A 80 -20.90 15.09 -18.56
C ALA A 80 -21.65 14.71 -19.84
N LEU A 81 -20.95 14.12 -20.82
CA LEU A 81 -21.54 13.72 -22.08
C LEU A 81 -22.61 12.62 -21.93
N HIS A 82 -22.44 11.74 -20.94
CA HIS A 82 -23.35 10.62 -20.71
C HIS A 82 -24.48 10.97 -19.71
N ASP A 83 -24.14 11.56 -18.57
CA ASP A 83 -25.07 11.69 -17.44
C ASP A 83 -25.99 12.90 -17.53
N ILE A 84 -25.55 14.01 -18.11
CA ILE A 84 -26.40 15.19 -18.30
C ILE A 84 -27.65 14.87 -19.13
N PRO A 85 -27.54 14.22 -20.32
CA PRO A 85 -28.73 13.88 -21.10
C PRO A 85 -29.53 12.70 -20.53
N ALA A 86 -28.89 11.75 -19.81
CA ALA A 86 -29.54 10.53 -19.34
C ALA A 86 -30.19 10.64 -17.95
N TYR A 87 -29.54 11.33 -17.01
CA TYR A 87 -29.90 11.34 -15.59
C TYR A 87 -29.99 12.75 -14.97
N GLY A 88 -29.46 13.77 -15.66
CA GLY A 88 -29.50 15.17 -15.25
C GLY A 88 -28.26 15.64 -14.48
N ALA A 89 -28.18 16.95 -14.24
CA ALA A 89 -26.99 17.60 -13.69
C ALA A 89 -26.62 17.15 -12.27
N ALA A 90 -27.60 16.80 -11.43
CA ALA A 90 -27.34 16.36 -10.06
C ALA A 90 -26.65 14.98 -10.02
N SER A 91 -27.02 14.06 -10.94
CA SER A 91 -26.36 12.77 -11.07
C SER A 91 -24.93 12.92 -11.59
N TRP A 92 -24.73 13.82 -12.56
CA TRP A 92 -23.40 14.15 -13.09
C TRP A 92 -22.44 14.68 -12.00
N GLU A 93 -22.89 15.63 -11.16
CA GLU A 93 -22.08 16.19 -10.08
C GLU A 93 -21.68 15.09 -9.09
N PHE A 94 -22.66 14.28 -8.67
CA PHE A 94 -22.42 13.17 -7.75
C PHE A 94 -21.44 12.13 -8.33
N ASP A 95 -21.61 11.74 -9.61
CA ASP A 95 -20.74 10.74 -10.24
C ASP A 95 -19.32 11.28 -10.48
N THR A 96 -19.18 12.58 -10.75
CA THR A 96 -17.89 13.25 -10.86
C THR A 96 -17.18 13.32 -9.51
N ASP A 97 -17.87 13.68 -8.43
CA ASP A 97 -17.30 13.72 -7.09
C ASP A 97 -16.86 12.32 -6.61
N MET A 98 -17.73 11.32 -6.81
CA MET A 98 -17.40 9.93 -6.47
C MET A 98 -16.25 9.39 -7.34
N GLY A 99 -16.20 9.75 -8.63
CA GLY A 99 -15.09 9.42 -9.52
C GLY A 99 -13.76 10.02 -9.02
N SER A 100 -13.77 11.29 -8.64
CA SER A 100 -12.61 12.00 -8.10
C SER A 100 -12.06 11.32 -6.85
N LEU A 101 -12.94 10.92 -5.93
CA LEU A 101 -12.55 10.18 -4.72
C LEU A 101 -11.97 8.79 -5.05
N GLN A 102 -12.54 8.09 -6.04
CA GLN A 102 -11.98 6.82 -6.49
C GLN A 102 -10.59 6.98 -7.12
N ALA A 103 -10.37 8.04 -7.90
CA ALA A 103 -9.06 8.36 -8.46
C ALA A 103 -8.03 8.71 -7.38
N ALA A 104 -8.45 9.39 -6.30
CA ALA A 104 -7.62 9.65 -5.13
C ALA A 104 -7.15 8.36 -4.46
N LEU A 105 -8.08 7.44 -4.21
CA LEU A 105 -7.78 6.13 -3.61
C LEU A 105 -6.90 5.29 -4.53
N PHE A 106 -7.18 5.29 -5.83
CA PHE A 106 -6.36 4.63 -6.83
C PHE A 106 -4.92 5.15 -6.82
N ALA A 107 -4.70 6.47 -6.80
CA ALA A 107 -3.35 7.04 -6.80
C ALA A 107 -2.54 6.69 -5.55
N ILE A 108 -3.19 6.55 -4.39
CA ILE A 108 -2.57 6.05 -3.16
C ILE A 108 -2.14 4.59 -3.36
N VAL A 109 -3.04 3.73 -3.84
CA VAL A 109 -2.73 2.31 -4.10
C VAL A 109 -1.64 2.17 -5.16
N TYR A 110 -1.69 2.96 -6.22
CA TYR A 110 -0.70 2.98 -7.28
C TYR A 110 0.69 3.30 -6.75
N ARG A 111 0.85 4.28 -5.85
CA ARG A 111 2.15 4.55 -5.19
C ARG A 111 2.69 3.36 -4.39
N TYR A 112 1.82 2.56 -3.77
CA TYR A 112 2.26 1.39 -3.01
C TYR A 112 2.61 0.19 -3.90
N CYS A 113 1.97 0.08 -5.07
CA CYS A 113 2.23 -0.98 -6.03
C CYS A 113 3.45 -0.68 -6.92
N VAL A 114 3.64 0.59 -7.31
CA VAL A 114 4.74 1.02 -8.18
C VAL A 114 5.86 1.59 -7.32
N ARG A 115 6.83 0.73 -6.98
CA ARG A 115 7.97 1.09 -6.13
C ARG A 115 9.15 1.62 -6.93
N GLU A 116 10.08 2.26 -6.23
CA GLU A 116 11.20 2.99 -6.83
C GLU A 116 12.21 2.09 -7.57
N GLU A 117 12.33 0.81 -7.18
CA GLU A 117 13.24 -0.18 -7.81
C GLU A 117 12.51 -1.26 -8.64
N ASP A 118 11.17 -1.29 -8.64
CA ASP A 118 10.37 -2.25 -9.41
C ASP A 118 9.95 -1.65 -10.76
N ASP A 119 10.78 -1.83 -11.79
CA ASP A 119 10.53 -1.35 -13.17
C ASP A 119 9.74 -2.37 -14.01
N ASN A 120 8.60 -2.84 -13.48
CA ASN A 120 7.75 -3.82 -14.15
C ASN A 120 6.48 -3.18 -14.71
N ASP A 121 6.51 -2.81 -15.98
CA ASP A 121 5.37 -2.23 -16.71
C ASP A 121 4.09 -3.08 -16.64
N MET A 122 4.22 -4.41 -16.58
CA MET A 122 3.07 -5.31 -16.51
C MET A 122 2.35 -5.22 -15.16
N LEU A 123 3.08 -4.94 -14.08
CA LEU A 123 2.50 -4.72 -12.75
C LEU A 123 1.71 -3.40 -12.74
N ASN A 124 2.27 -2.34 -13.33
CA ASN A 124 1.67 -1.01 -13.38
C ASN A 124 0.34 -1.04 -14.16
N MET A 125 0.36 -1.67 -15.34
CA MET A 125 -0.86 -1.84 -16.16
C MET A 125 -1.88 -2.77 -15.49
N GLY A 126 -1.43 -3.77 -14.73
CA GLY A 126 -2.31 -4.67 -13.98
C GLY A 126 -3.13 -3.93 -12.91
N VAL A 127 -2.50 -3.01 -12.17
CA VAL A 127 -3.19 -2.20 -11.14
C VAL A 127 -4.23 -1.28 -11.77
N ILE A 128 -3.88 -0.60 -12.88
CA ILE A 128 -4.83 0.23 -13.62
C ILE A 128 -6.01 -0.62 -14.12
N GLY A 129 -5.72 -1.75 -14.77
CA GLY A 129 -6.73 -2.66 -15.30
C GLY A 129 -7.69 -3.19 -14.24
N ALA A 130 -7.19 -3.54 -13.06
CA ALA A 130 -8.01 -4.01 -11.96
C ALA A 130 -9.06 -2.97 -11.51
N PHE A 131 -8.64 -1.71 -11.32
CA PHE A 131 -9.56 -0.64 -10.93
C PHE A 131 -10.57 -0.31 -12.04
N VAL A 132 -10.12 -0.29 -13.30
CA VAL A 132 -11.01 -0.09 -14.46
C VAL A 132 -12.09 -1.16 -14.49
N VAL A 133 -11.72 -2.43 -14.43
CA VAL A 133 -12.66 -3.56 -14.50
C VAL A 133 -13.66 -3.51 -13.34
N VAL A 134 -13.19 -3.29 -12.11
CA VAL A 134 -14.06 -3.25 -10.92
C VAL A 134 -15.03 -2.08 -10.99
N ARG A 135 -14.58 -0.87 -11.34
CA ARG A 135 -15.47 0.31 -11.48
C ARG A 135 -16.49 0.08 -12.57
N THR A 136 -16.06 -0.40 -13.74
CA THR A 136 -16.94 -0.64 -14.89
C THR A 136 -18.05 -1.63 -14.54
N LEU A 137 -17.69 -2.79 -14.00
CA LEU A 137 -18.67 -3.82 -13.63
C LEU A 137 -19.62 -3.35 -12.52
N SER A 138 -19.17 -2.49 -11.62
CA SER A 138 -20.03 -1.94 -10.54
C SER A 138 -21.07 -0.94 -11.03
N ARG A 139 -20.88 -0.32 -12.20
CA ARG A 139 -21.81 0.69 -12.76
C ARG A 139 -22.85 0.11 -13.72
N VAL A 140 -22.69 -1.14 -14.16
CA VAL A 140 -23.66 -1.79 -15.06
C VAL A 140 -25.00 -1.93 -14.33
N ARG A 141 -26.06 -1.36 -14.93
CA ARG A 141 -27.43 -1.51 -14.42
C ARG A 141 -28.17 -2.58 -15.21
N VAL A 142 -28.75 -3.54 -14.48
CA VAL A 142 -29.57 -4.59 -15.09
C VAL A 142 -30.90 -3.98 -15.53
N PRO A 143 -31.28 -4.10 -16.81
CA PRO A 143 -32.51 -3.52 -17.31
C PRO A 143 -33.75 -4.28 -16.82
N SER A 144 -34.90 -3.59 -16.79
CA SER A 144 -36.12 -4.09 -16.14
C SER A 144 -36.82 -5.25 -16.85
N TYR A 145 -36.42 -5.60 -18.07
CA TYR A 145 -36.94 -6.75 -18.81
C TYR A 145 -36.20 -8.05 -18.48
N CYS A 146 -35.08 -7.99 -17.75
CA CYS A 146 -34.37 -9.18 -17.31
C CYS A 146 -35.15 -9.93 -16.23
N THR A 147 -35.17 -11.26 -16.32
CA THR A 147 -35.72 -12.12 -15.26
C THR A 147 -34.64 -12.48 -14.25
N ALA A 148 -34.99 -12.53 -12.96
CA ALA A 148 -34.08 -12.97 -11.91
C ALA A 148 -34.25 -14.48 -11.66
N ALA A 149 -33.14 -15.22 -11.69
CA ALA A 149 -33.00 -16.65 -11.36
C ALA A 149 -33.66 -17.68 -12.33
N PRO A 150 -32.95 -18.16 -13.37
CA PRO A 150 -31.63 -17.71 -13.83
C PRO A 150 -31.69 -16.29 -14.39
N LEU A 151 -30.59 -15.53 -14.34
CA LEU A 151 -30.53 -14.23 -15.00
C LEU A 151 -30.66 -14.44 -16.51
N ASP A 152 -31.79 -14.01 -17.08
CA ASP A 152 -32.03 -14.06 -18.52
C ASP A 152 -32.45 -12.67 -19.01
N CYS A 153 -31.55 -12.06 -19.78
CA CYS A 153 -31.66 -10.74 -20.38
C CYS A 153 -31.80 -10.79 -21.91
N GLY A 154 -31.84 -11.98 -22.52
CA GLY A 154 -31.88 -12.14 -23.98
C GLY A 154 -30.50 -12.22 -24.66
N ASP A 155 -30.50 -12.21 -25.98
CA ASP A 155 -29.27 -12.30 -26.81
C ASP A 155 -28.34 -11.10 -26.57
N PRO A 156 -27.00 -11.21 -26.71
CA PRO A 156 -26.24 -12.32 -27.32
C PRO A 156 -25.70 -13.38 -26.36
N LEU A 157 -25.57 -13.11 -25.06
CA LEU A 157 -24.96 -14.04 -24.10
C LEU A 157 -25.93 -14.59 -23.06
N ARG A 158 -27.23 -14.27 -23.17
CA ARG A 158 -28.30 -14.58 -22.20
C ARG A 158 -28.15 -13.89 -20.84
N TYR A 159 -26.91 -13.72 -20.39
CA TYR A 159 -26.53 -12.97 -19.19
C TYR A 159 -26.22 -11.50 -19.49
N PHE A 160 -25.60 -11.20 -20.64
CA PHE A 160 -25.32 -9.85 -21.13
C PHE A 160 -26.09 -9.62 -22.42
N ASP A 161 -26.98 -8.62 -22.41
CA ASP A 161 -27.64 -8.07 -23.60
C ASP A 161 -26.78 -6.94 -24.21
N TRP A 162 -27.07 -6.56 -25.45
CA TRP A 162 -26.49 -5.43 -26.15
C TRP A 162 -26.50 -4.13 -25.34
N ASP A 163 -27.59 -3.82 -24.63
CA ASP A 163 -27.66 -2.62 -23.77
C ASP A 163 -26.64 -2.68 -22.62
N MET A 164 -26.47 -3.84 -22.00
CA MET A 164 -25.48 -4.04 -20.94
C MET A 164 -24.04 -3.99 -21.49
N ILE A 165 -23.82 -4.48 -22.72
CA ILE A 165 -22.53 -4.41 -23.40
C ILE A 165 -22.18 -2.95 -23.75
N GLU A 166 -23.15 -2.17 -24.22
CA GLU A 166 -22.98 -0.75 -24.51
C GLU A 166 -22.68 0.04 -23.24
N GLN A 167 -23.46 -0.17 -22.16
CA GLN A 167 -23.17 0.39 -20.85
C GLN A 167 -21.76 0.00 -20.36
N LEU A 168 -21.34 -1.25 -20.55
CA LEU A 168 -20.02 -1.72 -20.15
C LEU A 168 -18.92 -1.02 -20.97
N ALA A 169 -19.11 -0.83 -22.27
CA ALA A 169 -18.15 -0.14 -23.12
C ALA A 169 -18.01 1.35 -22.75
N LEU A 170 -19.14 2.05 -22.54
CA LEU A 170 -19.16 3.48 -22.19
C LEU A 170 -18.58 3.73 -20.79
N ASN A 171 -19.07 3.01 -19.78
CA ASN A 171 -18.53 3.09 -18.41
C ASN A 171 -17.07 2.61 -18.35
N GLY A 172 -16.69 1.67 -19.22
CA GLY A 172 -15.33 1.18 -19.38
C GLY A 172 -14.40 2.25 -19.88
N LEU A 173 -14.78 2.95 -20.95
CA LEU A 173 -14.02 4.07 -21.50
C LEU A 173 -13.83 5.19 -20.46
N GLU A 174 -14.90 5.54 -19.75
CA GLU A 174 -14.84 6.53 -18.67
C GLU A 174 -13.87 6.09 -17.56
N SER A 175 -13.93 4.82 -17.15
CA SER A 175 -13.04 4.26 -16.12
C SER A 175 -11.58 4.26 -16.58
N VAL A 176 -11.30 3.94 -17.85
CA VAL A 176 -9.96 4.02 -18.44
C VAL A 176 -9.47 5.46 -18.45
N ALA A 177 -10.31 6.42 -18.85
CA ALA A 177 -9.94 7.83 -18.84
C ALA A 177 -9.61 8.31 -17.41
N LEU A 178 -10.44 7.92 -16.43
CA LEU A 178 -10.27 8.30 -15.03
C LEU A 178 -8.99 7.72 -14.41
N PHE A 179 -8.82 6.39 -14.44
CA PHE A 179 -7.66 5.74 -13.79
C PHE A 179 -6.38 5.85 -14.63
N GLY A 180 -6.50 5.77 -15.95
CA GLY A 180 -5.37 5.97 -16.87
C GLY A 180 -4.85 7.41 -16.85
N GLY A 181 -5.75 8.39 -16.82
CA GLY A 181 -5.41 9.80 -16.66
C GLY A 181 -4.75 10.09 -15.30
N ALA A 182 -5.31 9.54 -14.22
CA ALA A 182 -4.69 9.63 -12.89
C ALA A 182 -3.29 8.99 -12.86
N ALA A 183 -3.11 7.80 -13.44
CA ALA A 183 -1.81 7.14 -13.52
C ALA A 183 -0.79 7.98 -14.31
N ALA A 184 -1.19 8.53 -15.46
CA ALA A 184 -0.31 9.40 -16.26
C ALA A 184 0.11 10.67 -15.50
N ALA A 185 -0.82 11.29 -14.75
CA ALA A 185 -0.50 12.44 -13.90
C ALA A 185 0.43 12.08 -12.74
N MET A 186 0.27 10.88 -12.17
CA MET A 186 1.16 10.36 -11.13
C MET A 186 2.58 10.12 -11.66
N GLU A 187 2.73 9.50 -12.83
CA GLU A 187 4.04 9.31 -13.48
C GLU A 187 4.70 10.66 -13.81
N PHE A 188 3.93 11.64 -14.28
CA PHE A 188 4.42 12.99 -14.47
C PHE A 188 4.92 13.61 -13.15
N ALA A 189 4.14 13.48 -12.07
CA ALA A 189 4.51 13.99 -10.75
C ALA A 189 5.74 13.30 -10.15
N TYR A 190 5.96 12.01 -10.46
CA TYR A 190 7.19 11.29 -10.11
C TYR A 190 8.38 11.80 -10.91
N SER A 191 8.22 12.03 -12.22
CA SER A 191 9.30 12.53 -13.09
C SER A 191 9.81 13.92 -12.67
N GLU A 192 8.90 14.80 -12.26
CA GLU A 192 9.20 16.14 -11.75
C GLU A 192 9.66 16.16 -10.28
N LYS A 193 9.72 14.98 -9.63
CA LYS A 193 10.06 14.82 -8.21
C LYS A 193 9.16 15.61 -7.26
N TRP A 194 7.92 15.87 -7.65
CA TRP A 194 6.92 16.50 -6.78
C TRP A 194 6.44 15.53 -5.69
N ILE A 195 6.49 14.23 -6.00
CA ILE A 195 6.14 13.12 -5.14
C ILE A 195 7.25 12.06 -5.27
N GLY A 196 7.68 11.47 -4.15
CA GLY A 196 8.60 10.32 -4.14
C GLY A 196 7.84 8.99 -4.32
N LYS A 197 8.46 8.04 -5.04
CA LYS A 197 7.97 6.66 -5.04
C LYS A 197 8.22 6.05 -3.66
N PHE A 198 7.51 4.98 -3.34
CA PHE A 198 7.72 4.32 -2.06
C PHE A 198 9.07 3.58 -2.07
N PRO A 199 9.92 3.75 -1.05
CA PRO A 199 11.20 3.03 -0.96
C PRO A 199 10.95 1.53 -0.71
N ASN A 200 11.85 0.69 -1.21
CA ASN A 200 11.86 -0.76 -0.96
C ASN A 200 12.37 -1.10 0.45
#